data_AF-A0A661FDW3-F1
#
_entry.id   AF-A0A661FDW3-F1
#
_cell.length_a   1.000
_cell.length_b   1.000
_cell.length_c   1.000
_cell.angle_alpha   90.00
_cell.angle_beta   90.00
_cell.angle_gamma   90.00
#
_symmetry.space_group_name_H-M   'P 1'
#
loop_
_entity.id
_entity.type
_entity.pdbx_description
1 polymer ?
#
loop_
_entity_poly.entity_id
_entity_poly.type
_entity_poly.pdbx_seq_one_letter_code
_entity_poly.pdbx_strand_id
1 'polypeptide(L)'
;MKIINFLLFLIILVIGFLFTMLNSASVELNYYYGLIELPLALVAMAALLVGVLLGLFVEFGKLIRLKSELSKVKRKLKKSEEELDSLRTLPIRKS
;
A
#
# COMPACT_ATOMS: atom_id res chain seq x y z
N MET A 1 7.85 9.08 15.58
CA MET A 1 7.16 8.16 14.65
C MET A 1 6.39 7.06 15.37
N LYS A 2 7.03 6.10 16.06
CA LYS A 2 6.31 4.97 16.69
C LYS A 2 5.21 5.38 17.69
N ILE A 3 5.51 6.33 18.58
CA ILE A 3 4.52 6.86 19.56
C ILE A 3 3.36 7.59 18.86
N ILE A 4 3.66 8.40 17.85
CA ILE A 4 2.66 9.19 17.11
C ILE A 4 1.71 8.24 16.36
N ASN A 5 2.26 7.23 15.68
CA ASN A 5 1.46 6.22 14.99
C ASN A 5 0.59 5.42 15.98
N PHE A 6 1.10 5.11 17.16
CA PHE A 6 0.32 4.44 18.21
C PHE A 6 -0.83 5.31 18.72
N LEU A 7 -0.57 6.60 19.00
CA LEU A 7 -1.64 7.53 19.40
C LEU A 7 -2.69 7.69 18.30
N LEU A 8 -2.29 7.84 17.04
CA LEU A 8 -3.21 7.91 15.91
C LEU A 8 -4.07 6.64 15.80
N PHE A 9 -3.45 5.47 15.93
CA PHE A 9 -4.18 4.21 15.94
C PHE A 9 -5.21 4.14 17.08
N LEU A 10 -4.83 4.56 18.30
CA LEU A 10 -5.72 4.59 19.44
C LEU A 10 -6.90 5.56 19.22
N ILE A 11 -6.65 6.75 18.65
CA ILE A 11 -7.68 7.72 18.30
C ILE A 11 -8.68 7.11 17.30
N ILE A 12 -8.18 6.48 16.24
CA ILE A 12 -9.03 5.83 15.23
C ILE A 12 -9.88 4.73 15.89
N LEU A 13 -9.31 3.95 16.80
CA LEU A 13 -10.00 2.87 17.49
C LEU A 13 -11.11 3.41 18.41
N VAL A 14 -10.85 4.49 19.16
CA VAL A 14 -11.86 5.17 19.99
C VAL A 14 -12.99 5.74 19.13
N ILE A 15 -12.66 6.40 18.01
CA ILE A 15 -13.65 6.93 17.08
C ILE A 15 -14.52 5.80 16.52
N GLY A 16 -13.92 4.69 16.09
CA GLY A 16 -14.64 3.53 15.59
C GLY A 16 -15.58 2.93 16.63
N PHE A 17 -15.14 2.83 17.88
CA PHE A 17 -15.97 2.34 18.98
C PHE A 17 -17.13 3.29 19.32
N LEU A 18 -16.89 4.60 19.39
CA LEU A 18 -17.96 5.57 19.62
C LEU A 18 -18.97 5.58 18.48
N PHE A 19 -18.48 5.46 17.23
CA PHE A 19 -19.33 5.34 16.06
C PHE A 19 -20.23 4.11 16.13
N THR A 20 -19.72 2.95 16.55
CA THR A 20 -20.53 1.73 16.66
C THR A 20 -21.58 1.83 17.76
N MET A 21 -21.25 2.41 18.92
CA MET A 21 -22.21 2.58 20.02
C MET A 21 -23.34 3.54 19.66
N LEU A 22 -23.01 4.68 19.04
CA LEU A 22 -23.99 5.70 18.65
C LEU A 22 -24.85 5.28 17.46
N ASN A 23 -24.36 4.35 16.62
CA ASN A 23 -25.03 3.86 15.42
C ASN A 23 -25.31 2.35 15.52
N SER A 24 -25.83 1.91 16.66
CA SER A 24 -26.20 0.52 16.94
C SER A 24 -27.49 0.04 16.25
N ALA A 25 -28.09 0.90 15.42
CA ALA A 25 -29.26 0.54 14.62
C ALA A 25 -28.98 -0.65 13.71
N SER A 26 -29.89 -1.62 13.69
CA SER A 26 -29.89 -2.70 12.70
C SER A 26 -30.43 -2.17 11.36
N VAL A 27 -29.81 -2.57 10.27
CA VAL A 27 -30.23 -2.24 8.91
C VAL A 27 -30.34 -3.51 8.07
N GLU A 28 -31.36 -3.54 7.20
CA GLU A 28 -31.48 -4.58 6.19
C GLU A 28 -30.53 -4.30 5.03
N LEU A 29 -29.62 -5.23 4.77
CA LEU A 29 -28.76 -5.22 3.61
C LEU A 29 -29.31 -6.19 2.56
N ASN A 30 -29.75 -5.64 1.42
CA ASN A 30 -30.06 -6.43 0.23
C ASN A 30 -28.79 -6.63 -0.60
N TYR A 31 -28.25 -7.85 -0.59
CA TYR A 31 -27.00 -8.20 -1.27
C TYR A 31 -27.23 -9.01 -2.54
N TYR A 32 -28.30 -8.72 -3.28
CA TYR A 32 -28.74 -9.37 -4.52
C TYR A 32 -29.32 -10.78 -4.35
N TYR A 33 -28.67 -11.65 -3.56
CA TYR A 33 -29.12 -13.03 -3.34
C TYR A 33 -30.01 -13.22 -2.10
N GLY A 34 -30.28 -12.14 -1.37
CA GLY A 34 -31.08 -12.17 -0.16
C GLY A 34 -31.01 -10.89 0.64
N LEU A 35 -31.68 -10.92 1.79
CA LEU A 35 -31.70 -9.87 2.80
C LEU A 35 -31.03 -10.42 4.06
N ILE A 36 -30.20 -9.60 4.69
CA ILE A 36 -29.63 -9.88 6.01
C ILE A 36 -29.71 -8.62 6.88
N GLU A 37 -30.11 -8.80 8.12
CA GLU A 37 -30.07 -7.72 9.11
C GLU A 37 -28.69 -7.69 9.77
N LEU A 38 -28.02 -6.55 9.67
CA LEU A 38 -26.71 -6.32 10.28
C LEU A 38 -26.71 -4.95 10.98
N PRO A 39 -25.91 -4.77 12.04
CA PRO A 39 -25.68 -3.45 12.61
C PRO A 39 -25.09 -2.51 11.54
N LEU A 40 -25.62 -1.29 11.44
CA LEU A 40 -25.17 -0.28 10.49
C LEU A 40 -23.65 -0.07 10.55
N ALA A 41 -23.10 -0.04 11.76
CA ALA A 41 -21.68 0.13 11.98
C ALA A 41 -20.84 -0.99 11.34
N LEU A 42 -21.33 -2.24 11.31
CA LEU A 42 -20.63 -3.35 10.67
C LEU A 42 -20.59 -3.18 9.15
N VAL A 43 -21.71 -2.80 8.54
CA VAL A 43 -21.82 -2.55 7.10
C VAL A 43 -20.88 -1.40 6.69
N ALA A 44 -20.89 -0.30 7.44
CA ALA A 44 -20.02 0.85 7.19
C ALA A 44 -18.52 0.48 7.34
N MET A 45 -18.16 -0.27 8.38
CA MET A 45 -16.78 -0.71 8.61
C MET A 45 -16.31 -1.64 7.48
N ALA A 46 -17.15 -2.58 7.04
CA ALA A 46 -16.84 -3.48 5.93
C ALA A 46 -16.62 -2.70 4.62
N ALA A 47 -17.48 -1.73 4.32
CA ALA A 47 -17.32 -0.87 3.14
C ALA A 47 -16.01 -0.05 3.18
N LEU A 48 -15.67 0.52 4.34
CA LEU A 48 -14.41 1.22 4.55
C LEU A 48 -13.19 0.30 4.35
N LEU A 49 -13.22 -0.90 4.93
CA LEU A 49 -12.16 -1.90 4.78
C LEU A 49 -11.98 -2.29 3.31
N VAL A 50 -13.08 -2.53 2.58
CA VAL A 50 -13.02 -2.80 1.14
C VAL A 50 -12.38 -1.63 0.39
N GLY A 51 -12.76 -0.38 0.70
CA GLY A 51 -12.15 0.80 0.10
C GLY A 51 -10.63 0.89 0.34
N VAL A 52 -10.18 0.63 1.57
CA VAL A 52 -8.73 0.59 1.91
C VAL A 52 -8.02 -0.52 1.13
N LEU A 53 -8.59 -1.73 1.09
CA LEU A 53 -8.01 -2.85 0.35
C LEU A 53 -7.89 -2.55 -1.14
N LEU A 54 -8.91 -1.93 -1.74
CA LEU A 54 -8.87 -1.49 -3.15
C LEU A 54 -7.78 -0.43 -3.37
N GLY A 55 -7.67 0.55 -2.47
CA GLY A 55 -6.61 1.56 -2.53
C GLY A 55 -5.21 0.94 -2.49
N LEU A 56 -4.97 0.02 -1.54
CA LEU A 56 -3.72 -0.72 -1.43
C LEU A 56 -3.44 -1.56 -2.67
N PHE A 57 -4.46 -2.20 -3.24
CA PHE A 57 -4.32 -3.01 -4.45
C PHE A 57 -3.87 -2.16 -5.66
N VAL A 58 -4.43 -0.96 -5.82
CA VAL A 58 -4.00 -0.01 -6.86
C VAL A 58 -2.55 0.43 -6.66
N GLU A 59 -2.14 0.70 -5.43
CA GLU A 59 -0.78 1.11 -5.11
C GLU A 59 0.25 -0.02 -5.30
N PHE A 60 -0.14 -1.26 -4.99
CA PHE A 60 0.72 -2.43 -5.10
C PHE A 60 1.30 -2.62 -6.51
N GLY A 61 0.48 -2.42 -7.55
CA GLY A 61 0.94 -2.49 -8.94
C GLY A 61 2.02 -1.46 -9.28
N LYS A 62 1.87 -0.22 -8.80
CA LYS A 62 2.89 0.84 -8.97
C LYS A 62 4.19 0.47 -8.27
N LEU A 63 4.08 -0.10 -7.08
CA LEU A 63 5.22 -0.48 -6.26
C LEU A 63 6.06 -1.58 -6.91
N ILE A 64 5.42 -2.58 -7.54
CA ILE A 64 6.11 -3.63 -8.32
C ILE A 64 6.84 -3.01 -9.52
N ARG A 65 6.16 -2.15 -10.28
CA ARG A 65 6.76 -1.47 -11.44
C ARG A 65 7.98 -0.65 -11.03
N LEU A 66 7.87 0.13 -9.96
CA LEU A 66 8.96 0.96 -9.47
C LEU A 66 10.16 0.12 -9.03
N LYS A 67 9.94 -1.01 -8.35
CA LYS A 67 11.02 -1.95 -7.98
C LYS A 67 11.70 -2.55 -9.21
N SER A 68 10.94 -2.88 -10.25
CA SER A 68 11.48 -3.39 -11.52
C SER A 68 12.33 -2.34 -12.23
N GLU A 69 11.83 -1.11 -12.34
CA GLU A 69 12.57 0.02 -12.94
C GLU A 69 13.85 0.33 -12.14
N LEU A 70 13.78 0.35 -10.81
CA LEU A 70 14.94 0.52 -9.94
C LEU A 70 16.01 -0.55 -10.18
N SER A 71 15.61 -1.82 -10.31
CA SER A 71 16.54 -2.91 -10.60
C SER A 71 17.21 -2.73 -11.97
N LYS A 72 16.45 -2.32 -12.99
CA LYS A 72 16.97 -2.04 -14.33
C LYS A 72 17.99 -0.89 -14.31
N VAL A 73 17.68 0.20 -13.61
CA VAL A 73 18.58 1.36 -13.48
C VAL A 73 19.87 0.97 -12.77
N LYS A 74 19.79 0.24 -11.65
CA LYS A 74 20.97 -0.25 -10.92
C LYS A 74 21.87 -1.14 -11.78
N ARG A 75 21.29 -2.03 -12.60
CA ARG A 75 22.06 -2.88 -13.52
C ARG A 75 22.77 -2.07 -14.60
N LYS A 76 22.12 -1.03 -15.14
CA LYS A 76 22.73 -0.13 -16.14
C LYS A 76 23.90 0.65 -15.54
N LEU A 77 23.72 1.19 -14.33
CA LEU A 77 24.79 1.90 -13.62
C LEU A 77 26.01 1.00 -13.44
N LYS A 78 25.81 -0.21 -12.90
CA LYS A 78 26.90 -1.18 -12.69
C LYS A 78 27.66 -1.50 -13.98
N LYS A 79 26.95 -1.73 -15.10
CA LYS A 79 27.60 -1.97 -16.40
C LYS A 79 28.43 -0.79 -16.88
N SER A 80 27.90 0.43 -16.73
CA SER A 80 28.61 1.64 -17.13
C SER A 80 29.86 1.87 -16.28
N GLU A 81 29.81 1.54 -14.98
CA GLU A 81 30.98 1.59 -14.09
C GLU A 81 32.04 0.54 -14.48
N GLU A 82 31.61 -0.68 -14.84
CA GLU A 82 32.50 -1.74 -15.34
C GLU A 82 33.18 -1.35 -16.67
N GLU A 83 32.45 -0.73 -17.60
CA GLU A 83 33.02 -0.22 -18.87
C GLU A 83 34.05 0.90 -18.62
N LEU A 84 33.77 1.83 -17.71
CA LEU A 84 34.70 2.89 -17.35
C LEU A 84 35.98 2.33 -16.70
N ASP A 85 35.87 1.33 -15.83
CA ASP A 85 37.03 0.68 -15.21
C ASP A 85 37.87 -0.11 -16.24
N SER A 86 37.19 -0.82 -17.15
CA SER A 86 37.85 -1.50 -18.26
C SER A 86 38.60 -0.53 -19.17
N LEU A 87 38.01 0.62 -19.51
CA LEU A 87 38.67 1.65 -20.32
C LEU A 87 39.87 2.29 -19.61
N ARG A 88 39.83 2.45 -18.28
CA ARG A 88 40.93 3.02 -17.48
C ARG A 88 42.12 2.06 -17.34
N THR A 89 41.88 0.76 -17.47
CA THR A 89 42.90 -0.29 -17.36
C THR A 89 43.49 -0.70 -18.71
N LEU A 90 43.00 -0.16 -19.83
CA LEU A 90 43.57 -0.43 -21.15
C LEU A 90 45.00 0.13 -21.25
N PRO A 91 46.00 -0.70 -21.58
CA PRO A 91 47.35 -0.21 -21.85
C PRO A 91 47.32 0.64 -23.13
N ILE A 92 47.85 1.86 -23.06
CA ILE A 92 47.97 2.76 -24.21
C ILE A 92 48.79 2.04 -25.28
N ARG A 93 48.12 1.56 -26.34
CA ARG A 93 48.77 0.95 -27.50
C ARG A 93 49.47 2.07 -28.26
N LYS A 94 50.76 2.27 -27.97
CA LYS A 94 51.64 3.08 -28.83
C LYS A 94 51.84 2.28 -30.13
N SER A 95 51.21 2.74 -31.20
CA SER A 95 51.62 2.40 -32.57
C SER A 95 52.91 3.11 -32.92
#